data_AF-A0A319C3G1-F1
#
_entry.id   AF-A0A319C3G1-F1
#
_cell.length_a   1.000
_cell.length_b   1.000
_cell.length_c   1.000
_cell.angle_alpha   90.00
_cell.angle_beta   90.00
_cell.angle_gamma   90.00
#
_symmetry.space_group_name_H-M   'P 1'
#
loop_
_entity.id
_entity.type
_entity.pdbx_description
1 polymer ?
#
loop_
_entity_poly.entity_id
_entity_poly.type
_entity_poly.pdbx_seq_one_letter_code
_entity_poly.pdbx_strand_id
1 'polypeptide(L)'
;MTETTLYAYTPSVTCALLALFLFLGATAYHLWLLIRKCAYFFTAFVIGGLIETIGYVARAVSAHQKPNYTVMPYALQSLFILIAPSLFAASIYMILGRIVTLTDGDSRSLIRARWMTKIFVLGDVLAFLMQCGGGGILSSAKTSSTLKLGENVIIVGLIVQILFFGFFVTVAVVFHRRITANPTSTAMTLSVPWRRYLWVLYAASGLILIRCLYRVVEYAQGSTGSLQSHETYAYVLDAALMLIMMGIFVAYHPSQILDRGKNVAEMDRLYDRV
;
A
#
# COMPACT_ATOMS: atom_id res chain seq x y z
N MET A 1 -13.21 -37.60 -8.09
CA MET A 1 -12.34 -36.63 -7.38
C MET A 1 -12.74 -35.26 -7.90
N THR A 2 -13.55 -34.52 -7.15
CA THR A 2 -13.99 -33.17 -7.53
C THR A 2 -12.78 -32.24 -7.49
N GLU A 3 -12.28 -31.83 -8.65
CA GLU A 3 -11.23 -30.82 -8.78
C GLU A 3 -11.69 -29.56 -8.03
N THR A 4 -11.08 -29.28 -6.88
CA THR A 4 -11.16 -27.96 -6.26
C THR A 4 -10.43 -26.98 -7.17
N THR A 5 -11.17 -26.36 -8.09
CA THR A 5 -10.64 -25.34 -9.01
C THR A 5 -10.24 -24.12 -8.20
N LEU A 6 -8.93 -23.91 -8.00
CA LEU A 6 -8.36 -22.76 -7.29
C LEU A 6 -8.63 -21.43 -8.01
N TYR A 7 -8.90 -21.48 -9.32
CA TYR A 7 -9.23 -20.33 -10.14
C TYR A 7 -10.60 -20.50 -10.79
N ALA A 8 -11.36 -19.42 -10.89
CA ALA A 8 -12.58 -19.34 -11.70
C ALA A 8 -12.29 -19.10 -13.20
N TYR A 9 -11.04 -18.82 -13.56
CA TYR A 9 -10.55 -18.57 -14.92
C TYR A 9 -9.21 -19.28 -15.17
N THR A 10 -8.74 -19.28 -16.42
CA THR A 10 -7.39 -19.75 -16.74
C THR A 10 -6.41 -18.57 -16.67
N PRO A 11 -5.49 -18.50 -15.69
CA PRO A 11 -4.55 -17.38 -15.57
C PRO A 11 -3.56 -17.31 -16.74
N SER A 12 -3.29 -16.09 -17.21
CA SER A 12 -2.38 -15.82 -18.32
C SER A 12 -0.94 -15.67 -17.83
N VAL A 13 -0.06 -16.58 -18.27
CA VAL A 13 1.38 -16.50 -18.01
C VAL A 13 1.97 -15.20 -18.58
N THR A 14 1.53 -14.78 -19.76
CA THR A 14 2.03 -13.56 -20.42
C THR A 14 1.70 -12.31 -19.61
N CYS A 15 0.48 -12.18 -19.11
CA CYS A 15 0.09 -11.05 -18.27
C CYS A 15 0.85 -11.04 -16.93
N ALA A 16 1.08 -12.23 -16.35
CA ALA A 16 1.85 -12.36 -15.11
C ALA A 16 3.31 -11.94 -15.30
N LEU A 17 3.96 -12.37 -16.39
CA LEU A 17 5.33 -11.98 -16.72
C LEU A 17 5.44 -10.48 -17.03
N LEU A 18 4.48 -9.90 -17.76
CA LEU A 18 4.48 -8.46 -18.04
C LEU A 18 4.41 -7.65 -16.73
N ALA A 19 3.47 -7.98 -15.85
CA ALA A 19 3.36 -7.32 -14.55
C ALA A 19 4.63 -7.52 -13.70
N LEU A 20 5.19 -8.73 -13.68
CA LEU A 20 6.45 -9.03 -13.01
C LEU A 20 7.57 -8.09 -13.44
N PHE A 21 7.83 -7.95 -14.75
CA PHE A 21 8.91 -7.10 -15.24
C PHE A 21 8.65 -5.61 -14.96
N LEU A 22 7.41 -5.15 -15.03
CA LEU A 22 7.04 -3.78 -14.69
C LEU A 22 7.30 -3.47 -13.20
N PHE A 23 6.85 -4.35 -12.30
CA PHE A 23 7.08 -4.19 -10.86
C PHE A 23 8.55 -4.35 -10.48
N LEU A 24 9.27 -5.28 -11.11
CA LEU A 24 10.71 -5.44 -10.91
C LEU A 24 11.46 -4.18 -11.33
N GLY A 25 11.17 -3.65 -12.53
CA GLY A 25 11.78 -2.42 -13.03
C GLY A 25 11.49 -1.21 -12.14
N ALA A 26 10.22 -1.03 -11.75
CA ALA A 26 9.82 0.04 -10.85
C ALA A 26 10.50 -0.07 -9.47
N THR A 27 10.56 -1.28 -8.91
CA THR A 27 11.19 -1.55 -7.60
C THR A 27 12.70 -1.32 -7.66
N ALA A 28 13.38 -1.81 -8.70
CA ALA A 28 14.81 -1.60 -8.90
C ALA A 28 15.15 -0.11 -9.01
N TYR A 29 14.32 0.65 -9.73
CA TYR A 29 14.50 2.09 -9.86
C TYR A 29 14.27 2.84 -8.52
N HIS A 30 13.24 2.45 -7.75
CA HIS A 30 13.02 2.97 -6.40
C HIS A 30 14.16 2.62 -5.44
N LEU A 31 14.72 1.42 -5.53
CA LEU A 31 15.90 1.03 -4.75
C LEU A 31 17.12 1.88 -5.11
N TRP A 32 17.34 2.11 -6.41
CA TRP A 32 18.41 3.00 -6.87
C TRP A 32 18.22 4.44 -6.35
N LEU A 33 17.01 4.99 -6.42
CA LEU A 33 16.69 6.30 -5.86
C LEU A 33 16.89 6.35 -4.34
N LEU A 34 16.47 5.31 -3.62
CA LEU A 34 16.62 5.17 -2.17
C LEU A 34 18.09 5.28 -1.76
N ILE A 35 18.97 4.55 -2.46
CA ILE A 35 20.42 4.56 -2.20
C ILE A 35 21.03 5.90 -2.60
N ARG A 36 20.73 6.41 -3.80
CA ARG A 36 21.33 7.65 -4.33
C ARG A 36 20.91 8.90 -3.57
N LYS A 37 19.69 8.92 -3.03
CA LYS A 37 19.13 10.05 -2.26
C LYS A 37 19.18 9.82 -0.76
N CYS A 38 19.82 8.75 -0.29
CA CYS A 38 19.93 8.36 1.13
C CYS A 38 18.59 8.40 1.87
N ALA A 39 17.50 8.00 1.19
CA ALA A 39 16.14 8.23 1.65
C ALA A 39 15.57 7.09 2.49
N TYR A 40 16.37 6.53 3.42
CA TYR A 40 16.11 5.27 4.14
C TYR A 40 14.77 5.16 4.89
N PHE A 41 14.05 6.26 5.12
CA PHE A 41 12.69 6.21 5.66
C PHE A 41 11.67 5.65 4.67
N PHE A 42 11.99 5.62 3.38
CA PHE A 42 11.16 5.13 2.30
C PHE A 42 11.44 3.65 1.97
N THR A 43 12.12 2.93 2.87
CA THR A 43 12.42 1.49 2.73
C THR A 43 11.16 0.63 2.66
N ALA A 44 10.13 0.93 3.45
CA ALA A 44 8.86 0.21 3.40
C ALA A 44 8.25 0.22 1.99
N PHE A 45 8.46 1.29 1.23
CA PHE A 45 8.00 1.41 -0.15
C PHE A 45 8.70 0.42 -1.07
N VAL A 46 10.02 0.33 -0.96
CA VAL A 46 10.84 -0.63 -1.74
C VAL A 46 10.50 -2.06 -1.35
N ILE A 47 10.31 -2.34 -0.06
CA ILE A 47 9.87 -3.66 0.42
C ILE A 47 8.50 -4.01 -0.15
N GLY A 48 7.56 -3.04 -0.19
CA GLY A 48 6.26 -3.22 -0.85
C GLY A 48 6.41 -3.62 -2.33
N GLY A 49 7.26 -2.92 -3.07
CA GLY A 49 7.55 -3.26 -4.48
C GLY A 49 8.20 -4.63 -4.66
N LEU A 50 9.12 -5.01 -3.77
CA LEU A 50 9.75 -6.34 -3.77
C LEU A 50 8.71 -7.43 -3.51
N ILE A 51 7.83 -7.21 -2.54
CA ILE A 51 6.76 -8.16 -2.23
C ILE A 51 5.78 -8.30 -3.40
N GLU A 52 5.37 -7.18 -4.03
CA GLU A 52 4.53 -7.23 -5.22
C GLU A 52 5.20 -8.03 -6.35
N THR A 53 6.50 -7.79 -6.56
CA THR A 53 7.32 -8.54 -7.54
C THR A 53 7.31 -10.04 -7.25
N ILE A 54 7.55 -10.45 -5.99
CA ILE A 54 7.49 -11.85 -5.56
C ILE A 54 6.09 -12.44 -5.76
N GLY A 55 5.04 -11.65 -5.50
CA GLY A 55 3.66 -12.03 -5.77
C GLY A 55 3.41 -12.36 -7.24
N TYR A 56 3.94 -11.54 -8.17
CA TYR A 56 3.84 -11.82 -9.61
C TYR A 56 4.76 -12.96 -10.08
N VAL A 57 5.89 -13.22 -9.42
CA VAL A 57 6.65 -14.46 -9.63
C VAL A 57 5.79 -15.68 -9.28
N ALA A 58 5.18 -15.68 -8.09
CA ALA A 58 4.31 -16.77 -7.65
C ALA A 58 3.10 -16.93 -8.58
N ARG A 59 2.53 -15.82 -9.08
CA ARG A 59 1.45 -15.83 -10.07
C ARG A 59 1.89 -16.45 -11.39
N ALA A 60 3.07 -16.09 -11.90
CA ALA A 60 3.60 -16.67 -13.13
C ALA A 60 3.86 -18.19 -13.00
N VAL A 61 4.41 -18.62 -11.86
CA VAL A 61 4.58 -20.04 -11.54
C VAL A 61 3.23 -20.75 -11.47
N SER A 62 2.25 -20.17 -10.77
CA SER A 62 0.91 -20.75 -10.65
C SER A 62 0.22 -20.86 -12.01
N ALA A 63 0.35 -19.85 -12.87
CA ALA A 63 -0.22 -19.86 -14.22
C ALA A 63 0.42 -20.93 -15.13
N HIS A 64 1.70 -21.26 -14.92
CA HIS A 64 2.40 -22.30 -15.68
C HIS A 64 2.00 -23.72 -15.28
N GLN A 65 1.42 -23.92 -14.09
CA GLN A 65 1.02 -25.24 -13.58
C GLN A 65 -0.27 -25.79 -14.21
N LYS A 66 -0.81 -25.15 -15.25
CA LYS A 66 -2.02 -25.62 -15.94
C LYS A 66 -1.83 -27.07 -16.43
N PRO A 67 -2.81 -27.98 -16.21
CA PRO A 67 -4.11 -27.79 -15.53
C PRO A 67 -4.07 -28.04 -14.00
N ASN A 68 -3.00 -28.63 -13.48
CA ASN A 68 -2.89 -29.09 -12.09
C ASN A 68 -2.30 -28.01 -11.18
N TYR A 69 -3.11 -27.00 -10.85
CA TYR A 69 -2.71 -25.93 -9.95
C TYR A 69 -2.41 -26.45 -8.54
N THR A 70 -1.28 -26.02 -7.98
CA THR A 70 -0.93 -26.32 -6.58
C THR A 70 -1.33 -25.15 -5.66
N VAL A 71 -1.67 -25.47 -4.41
CA VAL A 71 -2.14 -24.46 -3.44
C VAL A 71 -1.03 -23.46 -3.09
N MET A 72 0.23 -23.88 -3.05
CA MET A 72 1.32 -23.05 -2.55
C MET A 72 1.58 -21.79 -3.43
N PRO A 73 1.79 -21.88 -4.75
CA PRO A 73 1.96 -20.70 -5.59
C PRO A 73 0.72 -19.80 -5.60
N TYR A 74 -0.48 -20.39 -5.55
CA TYR A 74 -1.74 -19.66 -5.45
C TYR A 74 -1.85 -18.85 -4.13
N ALA A 75 -1.49 -19.47 -3.01
CA ALA A 75 -1.49 -18.81 -1.71
C ALA A 75 -0.44 -17.70 -1.67
N LEU A 76 0.79 -17.97 -2.14
CA LEU A 76 1.87 -16.98 -2.16
C LEU A 76 1.51 -15.75 -3.01
N GLN A 77 1.00 -15.92 -4.22
CA GLN A 77 0.56 -14.76 -5.02
C GLN A 77 -0.52 -13.96 -4.29
N SER A 78 -1.47 -14.63 -3.63
CA SER A 78 -2.62 -13.99 -3.02
C SER A 78 -2.18 -13.17 -1.82
N LEU A 79 -1.30 -13.73 -0.99
CA LEU A 79 -0.77 -13.07 0.20
C LEU A 79 0.16 -11.90 -0.15
N PHE A 80 1.10 -12.12 -1.07
CA PHE A 80 2.09 -11.10 -1.42
C PHE A 80 1.49 -9.94 -2.20
N ILE A 81 0.59 -10.20 -3.15
CA ILE A 81 -0.12 -9.11 -3.84
C ILE A 81 -0.99 -8.35 -2.84
N LEU A 82 -1.59 -9.02 -1.85
CA LEU A 82 -2.48 -8.37 -0.89
C LEU A 82 -1.76 -7.50 0.15
N ILE A 83 -0.53 -7.83 0.55
CA ILE A 83 0.23 -7.09 1.58
C ILE A 83 0.94 -5.84 1.02
N ALA A 84 1.35 -5.83 -0.26
CA ALA A 84 2.13 -4.73 -0.81
C ALA A 84 1.47 -3.34 -0.67
N PRO A 85 0.14 -3.16 -0.88
CA PRO A 85 -0.54 -1.89 -0.66
C PRO A 85 -0.45 -1.37 0.77
N SER A 86 -0.43 -2.27 1.76
CA SER A 86 -0.28 -1.89 3.17
C SER A 86 1.11 -1.29 3.44
N LEU A 87 2.15 -1.78 2.77
CA LEU A 87 3.50 -1.21 2.85
C LEU A 87 3.62 0.11 2.08
N PHE A 88 2.93 0.24 0.96
CA PHE A 88 2.77 1.51 0.25
C PHE A 88 2.04 2.55 1.13
N ALA A 89 0.95 2.15 1.80
CA ALA A 89 0.22 2.96 2.76
C ALA A 89 1.11 3.41 3.94
N ALA A 90 1.87 2.47 4.53
CA ALA A 90 2.85 2.77 5.58
C ALA A 90 3.82 3.89 5.17
N SER A 91 4.26 3.88 3.91
CA SER A 91 5.16 4.89 3.36
C SER A 91 4.50 6.27 3.24
N ILE A 92 3.23 6.31 2.82
CA ILE A 92 2.42 7.54 2.78
C ILE A 92 2.25 8.11 4.21
N TYR A 93 2.00 7.26 5.21
CA TYR A 93 1.88 7.72 6.61
C TYR A 93 3.19 8.34 7.13
N MET A 94 4.33 7.74 6.79
CA MET A 94 5.66 8.27 7.14
C MET A 94 5.92 9.62 6.48
N ILE A 95 5.54 9.80 5.21
CA ILE A 95 5.70 11.07 4.51
C ILE A 95 4.85 12.15 5.15
N LEU A 96 3.57 11.89 5.42
CA LEU A 96 2.72 12.87 6.09
C LEU A 96 3.28 13.21 7.48
N GLY A 97 3.79 12.22 8.23
CA GLY A 97 4.36 12.46 9.57
C GLY A 97 5.55 13.39 9.50
N ARG A 98 6.41 13.20 8.50
CA ARG A 98 7.52 14.11 8.24
C ARG A 98 7.06 15.51 7.82
N ILE A 99 6.02 15.63 7.00
CA ILE A 99 5.47 16.96 6.64
C ILE A 99 4.93 17.68 7.89
N VAL A 100 4.21 16.98 8.75
CA VAL A 100 3.69 17.55 10.01
C VAL A 100 4.85 18.04 10.88
N THR A 101 5.92 17.25 11.05
CA THR A 101 7.10 17.67 11.81
C THR A 101 7.84 18.83 11.14
N LEU A 102 8.06 18.78 9.83
CA LEU A 102 8.77 19.83 9.08
C LEU A 102 8.06 21.19 9.12
N THR A 103 6.73 21.17 9.19
CA THR A 103 5.92 22.39 9.23
C THR A 103 5.67 22.86 10.66
N ASP A 104 6.26 22.23 11.68
CA ASP A 104 5.93 22.46 13.10
C ASP A 104 4.40 22.41 13.37
N GLY A 105 3.74 21.50 12.65
CA GLY A 105 2.30 21.45 12.50
C GLY A 105 1.62 20.49 13.49
N ASP A 106 2.32 19.99 14.51
CA ASP A 106 1.81 18.95 15.42
C ASP A 106 0.51 19.38 16.13
N SER A 107 0.40 20.65 16.53
CA SER A 107 -0.84 21.19 17.13
C SER A 107 -1.99 21.40 16.13
N ARG A 108 -1.69 21.34 14.83
CA ARG A 108 -2.66 21.46 13.73
C ARG A 108 -3.08 20.09 13.19
N SER A 109 -2.36 19.02 13.51
CA SER A 109 -2.75 17.64 13.20
C SER A 109 -3.68 17.06 14.27
N LEU A 110 -4.58 16.15 13.88
CA LEU A 110 -5.39 15.37 14.84
C LEU A 110 -4.55 14.36 15.61
N ILE A 111 -3.50 13.83 14.96
CA ILE A 111 -2.59 12.85 15.52
C ILE A 111 -1.19 13.41 15.43
N ARG A 112 -0.45 13.38 16.54
CA ARG A 112 0.96 13.79 16.57
C ARG A 112 1.77 12.93 15.58
N ALA A 113 2.70 13.55 14.87
CA ALA A 113 3.50 12.91 13.83
C ALA A 113 4.13 11.58 14.29
N ARG A 114 4.64 11.54 15.53
CA ARG A 114 5.30 10.35 16.13
C ARG A 114 4.41 9.11 16.27
N TRP A 115 3.09 9.29 16.36
CA TRP A 115 2.12 8.22 16.54
C TRP A 115 1.43 7.83 15.24
N MET A 116 1.47 8.69 14.24
CA MET A 116 0.73 8.52 13.00
C MET A 116 1.08 7.21 12.30
N THR A 117 2.35 6.98 11.98
CA THR A 117 2.78 5.72 11.35
C THR A 117 2.45 4.50 12.21
N LYS A 118 2.63 4.59 13.54
CA LYS A 118 2.43 3.45 14.44
C LYS A 118 0.97 2.98 14.48
N ILE A 119 0.04 3.93 14.64
CA ILE A 119 -1.39 3.64 14.75
C ILE A 119 -1.92 3.04 13.44
N PHE A 120 -1.60 3.68 12.31
CA PHE A 120 -2.15 3.25 11.03
C PHE A 120 -1.51 1.96 10.51
N VAL A 121 -0.20 1.75 10.70
CA VAL A 121 0.43 0.47 10.36
C VAL A 121 -0.11 -0.66 11.23
N LEU A 122 -0.41 -0.41 12.52
CA LEU A 122 -1.04 -1.43 13.36
C LEU A 122 -2.41 -1.83 12.82
N GLY A 123 -3.23 -0.85 12.40
CA GLY A 123 -4.51 -1.10 11.74
C GLY A 123 -4.36 -1.95 10.47
N ASP A 124 -3.39 -1.61 9.61
CA ASP A 124 -3.11 -2.36 8.38
C ASP A 124 -2.62 -3.79 8.67
N VAL A 125 -1.80 -3.99 9.69
CA VAL A 125 -1.34 -5.34 10.10
C VAL A 125 -2.51 -6.17 10.61
N LEU A 126 -3.39 -5.61 11.43
CA LEU A 126 -4.58 -6.32 11.92
C LEU A 126 -5.50 -6.71 10.76
N ALA A 127 -5.79 -5.77 9.85
CA ALA A 127 -6.57 -6.03 8.66
C ALA A 127 -5.94 -7.11 7.77
N PHE A 128 -4.62 -7.07 7.59
CA PHE A 128 -3.88 -8.07 6.81
C PHE A 128 -3.96 -9.45 7.45
N LEU A 129 -3.80 -9.57 8.77
CA LEU A 129 -3.93 -10.86 9.46
C LEU A 129 -5.32 -11.46 9.31
N MET A 130 -6.37 -10.64 9.33
CA MET A 130 -7.74 -11.12 9.03
C MET A 130 -7.83 -11.65 7.60
N GLN A 131 -7.30 -10.91 6.61
CA GLN A 131 -7.30 -11.34 5.22
C GLN A 131 -6.50 -12.64 4.99
N CYS A 132 -5.34 -12.78 5.64
CA CYS A 132 -4.54 -14.02 5.63
C CYS A 132 -5.32 -15.20 6.21
N GLY A 133 -5.97 -14.98 7.36
CA GLY A 133 -6.80 -15.99 8.00
C GLY A 133 -7.95 -16.44 7.08
N GLY A 134 -8.65 -15.49 6.47
CA GLY A 134 -9.72 -15.78 5.51
C GLY A 134 -9.23 -16.48 4.24
N GLY A 135 -8.07 -16.08 3.72
CA GLY A 135 -7.41 -16.71 2.57
C GLY A 135 -6.98 -18.15 2.85
N GLY A 136 -6.46 -18.43 4.05
CA GLY A 136 -6.12 -19.79 4.49
C GLY A 136 -7.33 -20.70 4.69
N ILE A 137 -8.46 -20.14 5.15
CA ILE A 137 -9.75 -20.85 5.18
C ILE A 137 -10.21 -21.16 3.76
N LEU A 138 -10.15 -20.17 2.86
CA LEU A 138 -10.58 -20.31 1.46
C LEU A 138 -9.77 -21.38 0.71
N SER A 139 -8.44 -21.43 0.89
CA SER A 139 -7.57 -22.40 0.23
C SER A 139 -7.81 -23.85 0.66
N SER A 140 -8.43 -24.05 1.82
CA SER A 140 -8.67 -25.38 2.42
C SER A 140 -10.16 -25.76 2.43
N ALA A 141 -11.03 -24.88 1.92
CA ALA A 141 -12.47 -25.04 1.99
C ALA A 141 -12.97 -26.18 1.08
N LYS A 142 -13.82 -27.06 1.63
CA LYS A 142 -14.45 -28.17 0.90
C LYS A 142 -15.97 -28.05 0.80
N THR A 143 -16.55 -27.10 1.52
CA THR A 143 -18.00 -26.87 1.61
C THR A 143 -18.32 -25.42 1.31
N SER A 144 -19.53 -25.16 0.82
CA SER A 144 -20.00 -23.80 0.53
C SER A 144 -20.05 -22.91 1.78
N SER A 145 -20.24 -23.49 2.97
CA SER A 145 -20.21 -22.74 4.23
C SER A 145 -18.80 -22.26 4.59
N THR A 146 -17.78 -23.11 4.41
CA THR A 146 -16.39 -22.75 4.67
C THR A 146 -15.85 -21.77 3.63
N LEU A 147 -16.29 -21.86 2.37
CA LEU A 147 -15.98 -20.85 1.34
C LEU A 147 -16.49 -19.46 1.74
N LYS A 148 -17.78 -19.36 2.08
CA LYS A 148 -18.39 -18.09 2.53
C LYS A 148 -17.74 -17.55 3.80
N LEU A 149 -17.34 -18.42 4.73
CA LEU A 149 -16.62 -18.00 5.93
C LEU A 149 -15.29 -17.35 5.55
N GLY A 150 -14.51 -17.97 4.66
CA GLY A 150 -13.24 -17.41 4.17
C GLY A 150 -13.44 -16.05 3.48
N GLU A 151 -14.39 -15.97 2.54
CA GLU A 151 -14.75 -14.71 1.85
C GLU A 151 -15.14 -13.62 2.85
N ASN A 152 -16.02 -13.91 3.81
CA ASN A 152 -16.46 -12.94 4.82
C ASN A 152 -15.31 -12.45 5.70
N VAL A 153 -14.41 -13.33 6.13
CA VAL A 153 -13.25 -12.95 6.96
C VAL A 153 -12.32 -12.02 6.17
N ILE A 154 -12.11 -12.27 4.88
CA ILE A 154 -11.34 -11.36 4.00
C ILE A 154 -12.05 -10.01 3.88
N ILE A 155 -13.36 -9.98 3.63
CA ILE A 155 -14.15 -8.75 3.50
C ILE A 155 -14.06 -7.92 4.79
N VAL A 156 -14.18 -8.53 5.97
CA VAL A 156 -14.05 -7.80 7.24
C VAL A 156 -12.66 -7.17 7.37
N GLY A 157 -11.60 -7.91 7.03
CA GLY A 157 -10.24 -7.36 7.02
C GLY A 157 -10.10 -6.16 6.08
N LEU A 158 -10.64 -6.26 4.86
CA LEU A 158 -10.63 -5.16 3.89
C LEU A 158 -11.43 -3.94 4.37
N ILE A 159 -12.58 -4.13 5.02
CA ILE A 159 -13.37 -3.04 5.60
C ILE A 159 -12.58 -2.35 6.72
N VAL A 160 -11.96 -3.11 7.62
CA VAL A 160 -11.10 -2.54 8.67
C VAL A 160 -9.98 -1.71 8.04
N GLN A 161 -9.33 -2.21 6.99
CA GLN A 161 -8.30 -1.48 6.26
C GLN A 161 -8.82 -0.17 5.68
N ILE A 162 -9.99 -0.17 5.02
CA ILE A 162 -10.62 1.04 4.46
C ILE A 162 -10.96 2.04 5.56
N LEU A 163 -11.46 1.60 6.71
CA LEU A 163 -11.80 2.49 7.82
C LEU A 163 -10.56 3.18 8.39
N PHE A 164 -9.48 2.43 8.65
CA PHE A 164 -8.23 3.00 9.13
C PHE A 164 -7.59 3.93 8.10
N PHE A 165 -7.56 3.53 6.83
CA PHE A 165 -6.99 4.36 5.76
C PHE A 165 -7.84 5.61 5.49
N GLY A 166 -9.16 5.51 5.52
CA GLY A 166 -10.09 6.64 5.41
C GLY A 166 -9.95 7.62 6.57
N PHE A 167 -9.74 7.11 7.79
CA PHE A 167 -9.39 7.94 8.93
C PHE A 167 -8.05 8.66 8.72
N PHE A 168 -7.02 8.00 8.18
CA PHE A 168 -5.77 8.64 7.80
C PHE A 168 -5.97 9.79 6.80
N VAL A 169 -6.75 9.58 5.74
CA VAL A 169 -7.06 10.63 4.76
C VAL A 169 -7.77 11.81 5.44
N THR A 170 -8.67 11.54 6.38
CA THR A 170 -9.34 12.59 7.18
C THR A 170 -8.32 13.39 8.01
N VAL A 171 -7.39 12.73 8.68
CA VAL A 171 -6.29 13.39 9.42
C VAL A 171 -5.47 14.28 8.48
N ALA A 172 -5.11 13.78 7.29
CA ALA A 172 -4.36 14.53 6.29
C ALA A 172 -5.11 15.77 5.80
N VAL A 173 -6.42 15.67 5.54
CA VAL A 173 -7.28 16.80 5.12
C VAL A 173 -7.40 17.83 6.23
N VAL A 174 -7.64 17.40 7.47
CA VAL A 174 -7.76 18.32 8.62
C VAL A 174 -6.45 19.04 8.86
N PHE A 175 -5.32 18.33 8.82
CA PHE A 175 -3.99 18.94 8.90
C PHE A 175 -3.78 19.99 7.80
N HIS A 176 -4.02 19.63 6.53
CA HIS A 176 -3.84 20.52 5.39
C HIS A 176 -4.70 21.79 5.49
N ARG A 177 -5.98 21.66 5.89
CA ARG A 177 -6.86 22.80 6.08
C ARG A 177 -6.37 23.71 7.21
N ARG A 178 -5.99 23.14 8.36
CA ARG A 178 -5.54 23.91 9.54
C ARG A 178 -4.21 24.62 9.30
N ILE A 179 -3.24 23.97 8.68
CA ILE A 179 -1.93 24.58 8.37
C ILE A 179 -2.01 25.61 7.25
N THR A 180 -3.02 25.53 6.36
CA THR A 180 -3.24 26.55 5.32
C THR A 180 -3.97 27.77 5.88
N ALA A 181 -4.95 27.57 6.78
CA ALA A 181 -5.69 28.66 7.40
C ALA A 181 -4.83 29.44 8.42
N ASN A 182 -4.05 28.72 9.24
CA ASN A 182 -3.17 29.30 10.25
C ASN A 182 -1.75 28.73 10.08
N PRO A 183 -0.98 29.21 9.08
CA PRO A 183 0.36 28.71 8.82
C PRO A 183 1.31 29.05 9.97
N THR A 184 2.20 28.12 10.28
CA THR A 184 3.30 28.35 11.22
C THR A 184 4.39 29.20 10.56
N SER A 185 5.18 29.90 11.37
CA SER A 185 6.36 30.66 10.89
C SER A 185 7.31 29.77 10.07
N THR A 186 7.46 28.51 10.49
CA THR A 186 8.24 27.48 9.79
C THR A 186 7.62 27.11 8.43
N ALA A 187 6.30 26.94 8.35
CA ALA A 187 5.62 26.59 7.10
C ALA A 187 5.66 27.72 6.05
N MET A 188 5.73 28.99 6.48
CA MET A 188 5.86 30.16 5.60
C MET A 188 7.28 30.36 5.07
N THR A 189 8.29 29.99 5.86
CA THR A 189 9.71 30.16 5.51
C THR A 189 10.34 28.93 4.84
N LEU A 190 9.56 27.84 4.72
CA LEU A 190 10.03 26.59 4.13
C LEU A 190 10.18 26.72 2.61
N SER A 191 11.40 26.46 2.11
CA SER A 191 11.66 26.33 0.67
C SER A 191 11.18 24.99 0.09
N VAL A 192 10.89 24.00 0.94
CA VAL A 192 10.40 22.68 0.52
C VAL A 192 8.93 22.77 0.10
N PRO A 193 8.53 22.25 -1.07
CA PRO A 193 7.17 22.35 -1.59
C PRO A 193 6.20 21.38 -0.88
N TRP A 194 6.03 21.52 0.43
CA TRP A 194 5.21 20.64 1.28
C TRP A 194 3.76 20.52 0.80
N ARG A 195 3.18 21.60 0.27
CA ARG A 195 1.82 21.61 -0.33
C ARG A 195 1.72 20.68 -1.53
N ARG A 196 2.75 20.64 -2.38
CA ARG A 196 2.79 19.75 -3.54
C ARG A 196 2.81 18.30 -3.10
N TYR A 197 3.59 17.98 -2.06
CA TYR A 197 3.62 16.63 -1.49
C TYR A 197 2.30 16.22 -0.85
N LEU A 198 1.51 17.13 -0.28
CA LEU A 198 0.15 16.80 0.18
C LEU A 198 -0.78 16.38 -0.98
N TRP A 199 -0.71 17.05 -2.13
CA TRP A 199 -1.46 16.63 -3.32
C TRP A 199 -0.99 15.28 -3.87
N VAL A 200 0.32 15.03 -3.85
CA VAL A 200 0.90 13.72 -4.20
C VAL A 200 0.37 12.64 -3.25
N LEU A 201 0.31 12.92 -1.95
CA LEU A 201 -0.26 11.99 -0.97
C LEU A 201 -1.75 11.73 -1.23
N TYR A 202 -2.55 12.74 -1.56
CA TYR A 202 -3.97 12.52 -1.90
C TYR A 202 -4.16 11.69 -3.16
N ALA A 203 -3.36 11.94 -4.20
CA ALA A 203 -3.39 11.13 -5.42
C ALA A 203 -3.05 9.66 -5.11
N ALA A 204 -1.97 9.43 -4.37
CA ALA A 204 -1.57 8.09 -3.94
C ALA A 204 -2.62 7.41 -3.04
N SER A 205 -3.19 8.14 -2.09
CA SER A 205 -4.27 7.66 -1.22
C SER A 205 -5.53 7.31 -2.01
N GLY A 206 -5.87 8.10 -3.04
CA GLY A 206 -6.99 7.79 -3.93
C GLY A 206 -6.80 6.46 -4.66
N LEU A 207 -5.60 6.21 -5.20
CA LEU A 207 -5.29 4.94 -5.89
C LEU A 207 -5.41 3.73 -4.95
N ILE A 208 -4.90 3.84 -3.71
CA ILE A 208 -5.03 2.77 -2.71
C ILE A 208 -6.49 2.57 -2.31
N LEU A 209 -7.27 3.64 -2.12
CA LEU A 209 -8.69 3.53 -1.78
C LEU A 209 -9.51 2.86 -2.89
N ILE A 210 -9.29 3.23 -4.16
CA ILE A 210 -9.96 2.60 -5.30
C ILE A 210 -9.65 1.10 -5.32
N ARG A 211 -8.38 0.72 -5.12
CA ARG A 211 -7.96 -0.68 -5.00
C ARG A 211 -8.67 -1.38 -3.85
N CYS A 212 -8.70 -0.81 -2.65
CA CYS A 212 -9.36 -1.42 -1.50
C CYS A 212 -10.85 -1.61 -1.74
N LEU A 213 -11.53 -0.63 -2.36
CA LEU A 213 -12.94 -0.74 -2.75
C LEU A 213 -13.15 -1.85 -3.79
N TYR A 214 -12.30 -1.91 -4.82
CA TYR A 214 -12.32 -3.00 -5.80
C TYR A 214 -12.22 -4.36 -5.10
N ARG A 215 -11.27 -4.53 -4.18
CA ARG A 215 -11.11 -5.78 -3.42
C ARG A 215 -12.34 -6.11 -2.59
N VAL A 216 -12.95 -5.14 -1.91
CA VAL A 216 -14.20 -5.39 -1.16
C VAL A 216 -15.30 -5.88 -2.10
N VAL A 217 -15.50 -5.22 -3.24
CA VAL A 217 -16.55 -5.60 -4.20
C VAL A 217 -16.24 -6.96 -4.84
N GLU A 218 -14.98 -7.23 -5.17
CA GLU A 218 -14.50 -8.51 -5.71
C GLU A 218 -14.86 -9.67 -4.76
N TYR A 219 -14.53 -9.57 -3.48
CA TYR A 219 -14.86 -10.62 -2.51
C TYR A 219 -16.34 -10.64 -2.12
N ALA A 220 -17.04 -9.50 -2.13
CA ALA A 220 -18.47 -9.44 -1.84
C ALA A 220 -19.33 -10.08 -2.94
N GLN A 221 -18.89 -10.05 -4.21
CA GLN A 221 -19.53 -10.79 -5.30
C GLN A 221 -19.27 -12.31 -5.20
N GLY A 222 -18.21 -12.72 -4.50
CA GLY A 222 -17.81 -14.10 -4.31
C GLY A 222 -17.35 -14.79 -5.60
N SER A 223 -17.07 -16.10 -5.47
CA SER A 223 -16.54 -16.98 -6.54
C SER A 223 -17.33 -17.06 -7.85
N THR A 224 -18.59 -16.60 -7.89
CA THR A 224 -19.42 -16.57 -9.11
C THR A 224 -19.53 -15.17 -9.73
N GLY A 225 -18.91 -14.17 -9.11
CA GLY A 225 -18.92 -12.79 -9.56
C GLY A 225 -18.16 -12.54 -10.86
N SER A 226 -18.62 -11.55 -11.63
CA SER A 226 -17.96 -11.10 -12.87
C SER A 226 -16.52 -10.62 -12.63
N LEU A 227 -16.23 -10.07 -11.44
CA LEU A 227 -14.90 -9.53 -11.08
C LEU A 227 -13.89 -10.64 -10.82
N GLN A 228 -14.27 -11.70 -10.09
CA GLN A 228 -13.38 -12.84 -9.81
C GLN A 228 -13.23 -13.78 -11.01
N SER A 229 -14.18 -13.77 -11.94
CA SER A 229 -14.15 -14.62 -13.15
C SER A 229 -13.33 -14.02 -14.30
N HIS A 230 -12.94 -12.75 -14.24
CA HIS A 230 -12.16 -12.10 -15.30
C HIS A 230 -10.82 -11.56 -14.77
N GLU A 231 -9.74 -12.17 -15.23
CA GLU A 231 -8.37 -11.78 -14.90
C GLU A 231 -8.05 -10.30 -15.18
N THR A 232 -8.68 -9.71 -16.20
CA THR A 232 -8.44 -8.32 -16.62
C THR A 232 -8.69 -7.32 -15.49
N TYR A 233 -9.71 -7.53 -14.65
CA TYR A 233 -10.01 -6.61 -13.56
C TYR A 233 -8.91 -6.60 -12.51
N ALA A 234 -8.31 -7.76 -12.20
CA ALA A 234 -7.17 -7.82 -11.30
C ALA A 234 -5.97 -7.02 -11.86
N TYR A 235 -5.67 -7.11 -13.16
CA TYR A 235 -4.57 -6.32 -13.71
C TYR A 235 -4.86 -4.81 -13.77
N VAL A 236 -6.08 -4.40 -14.11
CA VAL A 236 -6.42 -2.99 -14.30
C VAL A 236 -6.71 -2.29 -12.96
N LEU A 237 -7.50 -2.91 -12.09
CA LEU A 237 -8.00 -2.30 -10.86
C LEU A 237 -7.17 -2.65 -9.62
N ASP A 238 -6.14 -3.48 -9.76
CA ASP A 238 -5.24 -3.83 -8.67
C ASP A 238 -3.77 -3.54 -9.04
N ALA A 239 -3.26 -4.20 -10.09
CA ALA A 239 -1.86 -4.09 -10.50
C ALA A 239 -1.53 -2.70 -11.05
N ALA A 240 -2.29 -2.22 -12.03
CA ALA A 240 -2.01 -0.95 -12.69
C ALA A 240 -2.11 0.23 -11.71
N LEU A 241 -3.06 0.22 -10.77
CA LEU A 241 -3.16 1.26 -9.74
C LEU A 241 -1.90 1.35 -8.87
N MET A 242 -1.32 0.21 -8.48
CA MET A 242 -0.06 0.21 -7.70
C MET A 242 1.13 0.62 -8.55
N LEU A 243 1.18 0.21 -9.81
CA LEU A 243 2.25 0.63 -10.72
C LEU A 243 2.21 2.14 -10.98
N ILE A 244 1.02 2.72 -11.19
CA ILE A 244 0.83 4.17 -11.31
C ILE A 244 1.29 4.87 -10.03
N MET A 245 0.94 4.32 -8.86
CA MET A 245 1.36 4.86 -7.57
C MET A 245 2.90 4.85 -7.42
N MET A 246 3.57 3.77 -7.81
CA MET A 246 5.03 3.72 -7.90
C MET A 246 5.59 4.78 -8.86
N GLY A 247 4.95 4.98 -10.02
CA GLY A 247 5.33 6.02 -10.98
C GLY A 247 5.19 7.44 -10.43
N ILE A 248 4.14 7.73 -9.66
CA ILE A 248 3.95 9.01 -8.97
C ILE A 248 5.12 9.29 -8.02
N PHE A 249 5.55 8.29 -7.24
CA PHE A 249 6.68 8.47 -6.32
C PHE A 249 8.06 8.44 -6.99
N VAL A 250 8.16 7.98 -8.25
CA VAL A 250 9.33 8.23 -9.09
C VAL A 250 9.40 9.70 -9.48
N ALA A 251 8.30 10.26 -9.99
CA ALA A 251 8.25 11.66 -10.43
C ALA A 251 8.37 12.65 -9.26
N TYR A 252 7.77 12.30 -8.12
CA TYR A 252 7.71 13.11 -6.91
C TYR A 252 8.41 12.43 -5.74
N HIS A 253 9.68 12.10 -5.93
CA HIS A 253 10.45 11.41 -4.91
C HIS A 253 10.52 12.23 -3.61
N PRO A 254 10.25 11.64 -2.43
CA PRO A 254 10.12 12.39 -1.18
C PRO A 254 11.47 12.74 -0.53
N SER A 255 12.58 12.62 -1.25
CA SER A 255 13.92 12.92 -0.71
C SER A 255 14.10 14.38 -0.28
N GLN A 256 13.39 15.32 -0.91
CA GLN A 256 13.45 16.74 -0.54
C GLN A 256 12.88 17.02 0.86
N ILE A 257 12.08 16.10 1.39
CA ILE A 257 11.51 16.14 2.75
C ILE A 257 12.59 15.76 3.79
N LEU A 258 13.72 15.14 3.39
CA LEU A 258 14.80 14.76 4.29
C LEU A 258 15.83 15.86 4.56
N ASP A 259 16.06 16.74 3.59
CA ASP A 259 17.25 17.62 3.56
C ASP A 259 17.35 18.62 4.71
N ARG A 260 16.28 18.85 5.49
CA ARG A 260 16.33 19.76 6.65
C ARG A 260 16.01 19.14 8.00
N GLY A 261 15.42 17.95 8.05
CA GLY A 261 15.19 17.26 9.33
C GLY A 261 16.49 16.88 10.03
N LYS A 262 17.56 16.63 9.26
CA LYS A 262 18.92 16.47 9.78
C LYS A 262 19.50 17.81 10.26
N ASN A 263 19.43 18.85 9.42
CA ASN A 263 20.01 20.15 9.74
C ASN A 263 19.34 20.83 10.95
N VAL A 264 18.02 20.72 11.12
CA VAL A 264 17.32 21.28 12.29
C VAL A 264 17.64 20.48 13.56
N ALA A 265 17.61 19.14 13.51
CA ALA A 265 17.94 18.31 14.67
C ALA A 265 19.43 18.33 15.05
N GLU A 266 20.30 18.75 14.13
CA GLU A 266 21.73 18.98 14.35
C GLU A 266 21.96 20.39 14.92
N MET A 267 21.19 21.38 14.47
CA MET A 267 21.21 22.75 15.00
C MET A 267 20.63 22.84 16.42
N ASP A 268 19.52 22.16 16.72
CA ASP A 268 18.97 22.06 18.09
C ASP A 268 19.97 21.35 19.03
N ARG A 269 20.65 20.30 18.55
CA ARG A 269 21.71 19.62 19.31
C ARG A 269 22.95 20.48 19.57
N LEU A 270 23.21 21.48 18.73
CA LEU A 270 24.28 22.44 18.94
C LEU A 270 23.87 23.52 19.96
N TYR A 271 22.60 23.92 19.97
CA TYR A 271 22.05 24.86 20.96
C TYR A 271 21.94 24.26 22.36
N ASP A 272 21.52 23.00 22.48
CA ASP A 272 21.41 22.30 23.78
C ASP A 272 22.78 21.94 24.41
N ARG A 273 23.90 22.21 23.72
CA ARG A 273 25.27 21.96 24.20
C ARG A 273 26.00 23.21 24.69
N VAL A 274 25.36 24.38 24.67
CA VAL A 274 25.86 25.66 25.19
C VAL A 274 25.12 26.01 26.48
#